data_AF-A0A284QY37-F1
#
_entry.id   AF-A0A284QY37-F1
#
_cell.length_a   1.000
_cell.length_b   1.000
_cell.length_c   1.000
_cell.angle_alpha   90.00
_cell.angle_beta   90.00
_cell.angle_gamma   90.00
#
_symmetry.space_group_name_H-M   'P 1'
#
loop_
_entity.id
_entity.type
_entity.pdbx_description
1 polymer ?
#
loop_
_entity_poly.entity_id
_entity_poly.type
_entity_poly.pdbx_seq_one_letter_code
_entity_poly.pdbx_strand_id
1 'polypeptide(L)'
;MRYSTSILALAAPLAAFAAPARFYAKRSDTDILVLKFADVLEQFESSFYQSALSKFQASDFTAAGFSSPSVPTELLSVIQSDEATHSATLQSALKAAGQQPITSCTFNFDSALTDVSTMAATARVVENLGVAAYLGAAPLLSDPVLLQAAGSILTVEARHQTVLNLLSGTGSAIPQAFDIGFTPQEVLAVASPFLGDGCDLGVTANPTLTVTNTGAVGPGTLLTFQSSAMNGSSDNLFCQMLVGGAPFSIALPLSACVVPQGIDGPVALFITSDSQPLLNNVRDRATTQLVAGPTMAFVDSSPQTIGQLVRSSVASSGSNGSNGTATVTTSTISPDQASSIIASASAETATATVAAATAAVSATNDSGAASTVAIGASANGPSADGKVTVLGFS
;
A
#
# COMPACT_ATOMS: atom_id res chain seq x y z
N MET A 1 50.25 69.41 -10.32
CA MET A 1 49.85 68.00 -10.47
C MET A 1 48.92 67.65 -9.31
N ARG A 2 47.62 67.48 -9.57
CA ARG A 2 46.64 67.00 -8.59
C ARG A 2 45.87 65.87 -9.28
N TYR A 3 46.00 64.65 -8.77
CA TYR A 3 45.27 63.49 -9.26
C TYR A 3 43.91 63.44 -8.56
N SER A 4 42.82 63.56 -9.31
CA SER A 4 41.46 63.27 -8.82
C SER A 4 41.15 61.80 -9.10
N THR A 5 41.18 60.97 -8.06
CA THR A 5 40.66 59.61 -8.09
C THR A 5 39.14 59.66 -7.95
N SER A 6 38.43 59.28 -9.02
CA SER A 6 36.98 59.04 -8.96
C SER A 6 36.75 57.57 -8.61
N ILE A 7 36.15 57.31 -7.45
CA ILE A 7 35.70 55.97 -7.04
C ILE A 7 34.31 55.76 -7.65
N LEU A 8 34.22 54.90 -8.66
CA LEU A 8 32.97 54.44 -9.23
C LEU A 8 32.40 53.34 -8.33
N ALA A 9 31.41 53.66 -7.49
CA ALA A 9 30.70 52.67 -6.69
C ALA A 9 29.72 51.89 -7.58
N LEU A 10 30.06 50.62 -7.86
CA LEU A 10 29.19 49.69 -8.58
C LEU A 10 28.07 49.23 -7.62
N ALA A 11 26.89 49.86 -7.69
CA ALA A 11 25.71 49.39 -6.98
C ALA A 11 25.09 48.20 -7.74
N ALA A 12 25.40 46.98 -7.30
CA ALA A 12 24.68 45.79 -7.76
C ALA A 12 23.31 45.74 -7.07
N PRO A 13 22.18 45.68 -7.82
CA PRO A 13 20.88 45.49 -7.22
C PRO A 13 20.79 44.05 -6.69
N LEU A 14 20.85 43.89 -5.38
CA LEU A 14 20.44 42.67 -4.69
C LEU A 14 18.93 42.50 -4.90
N ALA A 15 18.55 41.73 -5.92
CA ALA A 15 17.19 41.20 -6.03
C ALA A 15 16.98 40.18 -4.91
N ALA A 16 16.52 40.66 -3.75
CA ALA A 16 16.00 39.80 -2.71
C ALA A 16 14.68 39.20 -3.21
N PHE A 17 14.72 37.97 -3.73
CA PHE A 17 13.52 37.16 -3.89
C PHE A 17 13.01 36.84 -2.49
N ALA A 18 12.15 37.72 -1.94
CA ALA A 18 11.42 37.43 -0.73
C ALA A 18 10.48 36.26 -1.03
N ALA A 19 10.81 35.08 -0.53
CA ALA A 19 9.87 33.96 -0.51
C ALA A 19 8.63 34.43 0.26
N PRO A 20 7.41 34.21 -0.26
CA PRO A 20 6.19 34.61 0.44
C PRO A 20 6.17 33.95 1.81
N ALA A 21 5.91 34.76 2.85
CA ALA A 21 5.74 34.26 4.21
C ALA A 21 4.54 33.31 4.22
N ARG A 22 4.80 32.03 4.51
CA ARG A 22 3.77 31.01 4.65
C ARG A 22 3.06 31.19 5.99
N PHE A 23 1.88 31.78 5.98
CA PHE A 23 1.00 31.77 7.14
C PHE A 23 0.20 30.47 7.14
N TYR A 24 0.78 29.42 7.70
CA TYR A 24 -0.01 28.25 8.05
C TYR A 24 -0.85 28.63 9.27
N ALA A 25 -2.17 28.66 9.12
CA ALA A 25 -3.03 28.58 10.28
C ALA A 25 -2.66 27.32 11.07
N LYS A 26 -2.77 27.36 12.40
CA LYS A 26 -2.51 26.18 13.23
C LYS A 26 -3.44 25.05 12.75
N ARG A 27 -2.85 23.96 12.24
CA ARG A 27 -3.59 22.75 11.86
C ARG A 27 -4.29 22.15 13.07
N SER A 28 -5.42 21.48 12.85
CA SER A 28 -6.11 20.78 13.93
C SER A 28 -5.28 19.58 14.41
N ASP A 29 -5.48 19.16 15.66
CA ASP A 29 -4.78 17.99 16.19
C ASP A 29 -5.16 16.71 15.41
N THR A 30 -6.39 16.66 14.86
CA THR A 30 -6.84 15.58 13.97
C THR A 30 -6.07 15.57 12.65
N ASP A 31 -5.87 16.72 12.01
CA ASP A 31 -5.09 16.79 10.77
C ASP A 31 -3.63 16.34 11.00
N ILE A 32 -3.06 16.72 12.15
CA ILE A 32 -1.71 16.29 12.53
C ILE A 32 -1.65 14.77 12.75
N LEU A 33 -2.66 14.19 13.41
CA LEU A 33 -2.73 12.75 13.62
C LEU A 33 -2.83 12.00 12.28
N VAL A 34 -3.68 12.48 11.35
CA VAL A 34 -3.81 11.90 10.01
C VAL A 34 -2.47 11.96 9.27
N LEU A 35 -1.74 13.08 9.33
CA LEU A 35 -0.42 13.19 8.69
C LEU A 35 0.62 12.24 9.28
N LYS A 36 0.65 12.07 10.61
CA LYS A 36 1.55 11.10 11.26
C LYS A 36 1.21 9.66 10.90
N PHE A 37 -0.08 9.36 10.84
CA PHE A 37 -0.57 8.05 10.44
C PHE A 37 -0.17 7.73 9.00
N ALA A 38 -0.44 8.65 8.07
CA ALA A 38 -0.04 8.50 6.68
C ALA A 38 1.48 8.31 6.56
N ASP A 39 2.30 9.16 7.22
CA ASP A 39 3.77 9.05 7.15
C ASP A 39 4.30 7.69 7.65
N VAL A 40 3.72 7.12 8.70
CA VAL A 40 4.11 5.78 9.17
C VAL A 40 3.73 4.71 8.14
N LEU A 41 2.58 4.86 7.48
CA LEU A 41 2.18 3.94 6.42
C LEU A 41 3.13 4.05 5.22
N GLU A 42 3.44 5.26 4.74
CA GLU A 42 4.42 5.47 3.65
C GLU A 42 5.81 4.90 3.98
N GLN A 43 6.25 5.03 5.23
CA GLN A 43 7.50 4.41 5.69
C GLN A 43 7.42 2.88 5.61
N PHE A 44 6.29 2.29 5.97
CA PHE A 44 6.04 0.86 5.87
C PHE A 44 6.10 0.40 4.41
N GLU A 45 5.42 1.08 3.49
CA GLU A 45 5.38 0.72 2.06
C GLU A 45 6.77 0.88 1.42
N SER A 46 7.42 2.03 1.61
CA SER A 46 8.80 2.26 1.14
C SER A 46 9.78 1.21 1.67
N SER A 47 9.66 0.84 2.95
CA SER A 47 10.55 -0.17 3.56
C SER A 47 10.28 -1.58 3.03
N PHE A 48 9.03 -1.91 2.73
CA PHE A 48 8.64 -3.18 2.11
C PHE A 48 9.31 -3.34 0.74
N TYR A 49 9.17 -2.35 -0.14
CA TYR A 49 9.77 -2.42 -1.47
C TYR A 49 11.30 -2.37 -1.44
N GLN A 50 11.89 -1.54 -0.58
CA GLN A 50 13.34 -1.51 -0.40
C GLN A 50 13.87 -2.89 0.04
N SER A 51 13.16 -3.57 0.95
CA SER A 51 13.51 -4.91 1.42
C SER A 51 13.34 -5.95 0.30
N ALA A 52 12.25 -5.88 -0.48
CA ALA A 52 12.00 -6.78 -1.60
C ALA A 52 13.08 -6.65 -2.70
N LEU A 53 13.39 -5.43 -3.12
CA LEU A 53 14.40 -5.12 -4.15
C LEU A 53 15.82 -5.50 -3.71
N SER A 54 16.10 -5.46 -2.40
CA SER A 54 17.38 -5.89 -1.84
C SER A 54 17.50 -7.42 -1.75
N LYS A 55 16.37 -8.11 -1.52
CA LYS A 55 16.35 -9.57 -1.30
C LYS A 55 16.35 -10.36 -2.60
N PHE A 56 15.47 -10.03 -3.54
CA PHE A 56 15.22 -10.85 -4.72
C PHE A 56 16.15 -10.48 -5.88
N GLN A 57 16.64 -11.52 -6.57
CA GLN A 57 17.47 -11.42 -7.76
C GLN A 57 16.65 -11.74 -9.01
N ALA A 58 17.18 -11.41 -10.19
CA ALA A 58 16.50 -11.66 -11.47
C ALA A 58 16.08 -13.14 -11.67
N SER A 59 16.84 -14.09 -11.12
CA SER A 59 16.49 -15.52 -11.14
C SER A 59 15.21 -15.83 -10.39
N ASP A 60 14.93 -15.12 -9.30
CA ASP A 60 13.74 -15.36 -8.46
C ASP A 60 12.46 -14.90 -9.18
N PHE A 61 12.53 -13.76 -9.87
CA PHE A 61 11.44 -13.30 -10.74
C PHE A 61 11.21 -14.24 -11.92
N THR A 62 12.28 -14.76 -12.52
CA THR A 62 12.16 -15.77 -13.58
C THR A 62 11.52 -17.05 -13.03
N ALA A 63 11.90 -17.50 -11.83
CA ALA A 63 11.32 -18.67 -11.17
C ALA A 63 9.83 -18.46 -10.81
N ALA A 64 9.43 -17.22 -10.50
CA ALA A 64 8.03 -16.84 -10.29
C ALA A 64 7.22 -16.71 -11.60
N GLY A 65 7.83 -17.00 -12.75
CA GLY A 65 7.17 -17.07 -14.05
C GLY A 65 7.12 -15.76 -14.83
N PHE A 66 7.85 -14.72 -14.42
CA PHE A 66 7.95 -13.48 -15.20
C PHE A 66 8.70 -13.72 -16.52
N SER A 67 8.18 -13.18 -17.62
CA SER A 67 8.78 -13.34 -18.96
C SER A 67 10.06 -12.54 -19.13
N SER A 68 10.14 -11.39 -18.46
CA SER A 68 11.37 -10.66 -18.24
C SER A 68 11.43 -10.23 -16.77
N PRO A 69 12.51 -10.55 -16.04
CA PRO A 69 12.67 -10.07 -14.67
C PRO A 69 12.80 -8.55 -14.60
N SER A 70 13.19 -7.87 -15.70
CA SER A 70 13.33 -6.41 -15.73
C SER A 70 11.99 -5.68 -15.54
N VAL A 71 10.89 -6.26 -16.06
CA VAL A 71 9.55 -5.65 -16.02
C VAL A 71 9.06 -5.44 -14.59
N PRO A 72 8.97 -6.49 -13.73
CA PRO A 72 8.58 -6.28 -12.35
C PRO A 72 9.61 -5.44 -11.58
N THR A 73 10.92 -5.62 -11.79
CA THR A 73 11.92 -4.86 -11.01
C THR A 73 11.91 -3.36 -11.30
N GLU A 74 11.69 -2.95 -12.56
CA GLU A 74 11.56 -1.54 -12.94
C GLU A 74 10.37 -0.90 -12.23
N LEU A 75 9.21 -1.57 -12.30
CA LEU A 75 7.96 -1.06 -11.71
C LEU A 75 8.03 -1.03 -10.18
N LEU A 76 8.57 -2.07 -9.54
CA LEU A 76 8.78 -2.07 -8.08
C LEU A 76 9.74 -0.97 -7.63
N SER A 77 10.74 -0.61 -8.46
CA SER A 77 11.66 0.49 -8.17
C SER A 77 10.98 1.86 -8.28
N VAL A 78 10.07 2.03 -9.24
CA VAL A 78 9.25 3.25 -9.35
C VAL A 78 8.37 3.40 -8.12
N ILE A 79 7.61 2.36 -7.76
CA ILE A 79 6.73 2.37 -6.59
C ILE A 79 7.55 2.73 -5.33
N GLN A 80 8.67 2.05 -5.10
CA GLN A 80 9.56 2.35 -3.96
C GLN A 80 9.99 3.83 -3.91
N SER A 81 10.33 4.42 -5.06
CA SER A 81 10.75 5.82 -5.15
C SER A 81 9.60 6.77 -4.86
N ASP A 82 8.39 6.44 -5.31
CA ASP A 82 7.18 7.23 -5.06
C ASP A 82 6.84 7.18 -3.56
N GLU A 83 6.83 6.01 -2.91
CA GLU A 83 6.56 5.87 -1.46
C GLU A 83 7.60 6.61 -0.60
N ALA A 84 8.88 6.52 -0.97
CA ALA A 84 9.94 7.25 -0.29
C ALA A 84 9.72 8.78 -0.41
N THR A 85 9.25 9.23 -1.57
CA THR A 85 8.91 10.64 -1.80
C THR A 85 7.69 11.05 -0.98
N HIS A 86 6.66 10.21 -0.91
CA HIS A 86 5.44 10.46 -0.14
C HIS A 86 5.77 10.63 1.35
N SER A 87 6.50 9.70 1.95
CA SER A 87 6.98 9.83 3.33
C SER A 87 7.81 11.10 3.53
N ALA A 88 8.81 11.36 2.69
CA ALA A 88 9.66 12.54 2.83
C ALA A 88 8.86 13.86 2.79
N THR A 89 7.84 13.92 1.93
CA THR A 89 6.92 15.06 1.83
C THR A 89 6.07 15.20 3.10
N LEU A 90 5.49 14.11 3.62
CA LEU A 90 4.69 14.13 4.85
C LEU A 90 5.53 14.52 6.08
N GLN A 91 6.74 13.98 6.20
CA GLN A 91 7.68 14.36 7.26
C GLN A 91 8.03 15.85 7.20
N SER A 92 8.23 16.38 5.99
CA SER A 92 8.49 17.81 5.78
C SER A 92 7.28 18.65 6.17
N ALA A 93 6.06 18.21 5.82
CA ALA A 93 4.82 18.87 6.19
C ALA A 93 4.57 18.86 7.71
N LEU A 94 4.91 17.77 8.41
CA LEU A 94 4.86 17.68 9.87
C LEU A 94 5.84 18.64 10.53
N LYS A 95 7.11 18.65 10.08
CA LYS A 95 8.14 19.58 10.58
C LYS A 95 7.74 21.05 10.37
N ALA A 96 7.18 21.38 9.20
CA ALA A 96 6.68 22.72 8.91
C ALA A 96 5.52 23.15 9.82
N ALA A 97 4.72 22.19 10.32
CA ALA A 97 3.69 22.42 11.31
C ALA A 97 4.18 22.38 12.77
N GLY A 98 5.50 22.34 12.99
CA GLY A 98 6.12 22.26 14.32
C GLY A 98 5.96 20.90 15.01
N GLN A 99 5.64 19.87 14.25
CA GLN A 99 5.47 18.50 14.74
C GLN A 99 6.72 17.66 14.43
N GLN A 100 6.97 16.64 15.25
CA GLN A 100 8.01 15.65 14.97
C GLN A 100 7.38 14.44 14.26
N PRO A 101 7.93 14.01 13.11
CA PRO A 101 7.56 12.74 12.49
C PRO A 101 8.00 11.55 13.35
N ILE A 102 7.32 10.41 13.17
CA ILE A 102 7.66 9.15 13.84
C ILE A 102 8.59 8.37 12.91
N THR A 103 9.89 8.38 13.21
CA THR A 103 10.91 7.71 12.38
C THR A 103 11.59 6.54 13.10
N SER A 104 11.06 6.13 14.25
CA SER A 104 11.56 5.02 15.07
C SER A 104 10.93 3.68 14.73
N CYS A 105 10.00 3.67 13.77
CA CYS A 105 9.28 2.49 13.34
C CYS A 105 10.22 1.40 12.84
N THR A 106 9.95 0.17 13.26
CA THR A 106 10.56 -1.04 12.70
C THR A 106 9.48 -1.87 12.01
N PHE A 107 9.87 -2.61 10.98
CA PHE A 107 8.95 -3.43 10.19
C PHE A 107 9.52 -4.84 10.02
N ASN A 108 8.66 -5.85 10.04
CA ASN A 108 9.03 -7.24 9.78
C ASN A 108 8.31 -7.74 8.53
N PHE A 109 9.09 -8.09 7.50
CA PHE A 109 8.60 -8.58 6.22
C PHE A 109 9.01 -10.03 5.93
N ASP A 110 9.54 -10.77 6.90
CA ASP A 110 10.13 -12.09 6.66
C ASP A 110 9.14 -13.06 6.00
N SER A 111 7.89 -13.06 6.48
CA SER A 111 6.78 -13.86 5.93
C SER A 111 6.30 -13.36 4.56
N ALA A 112 6.35 -12.06 4.31
CA ALA A 112 5.95 -11.45 3.04
C ALA A 112 6.99 -11.64 1.94
N LEU A 113 8.26 -11.83 2.31
CA LEU A 113 9.39 -11.91 1.40
C LEU A 113 9.98 -13.33 1.31
N THR A 114 9.16 -14.37 1.51
CA THR A 114 9.60 -15.77 1.38
C THR A 114 9.96 -16.13 -0.06
N ASP A 115 9.18 -15.67 -1.02
CA ASP A 115 9.40 -15.78 -2.46
C ASP A 115 8.73 -14.63 -3.22
N VAL A 116 9.05 -14.46 -4.51
CA VAL A 116 8.53 -13.37 -5.33
C VAL A 116 7.01 -13.43 -5.52
N SER A 117 6.39 -14.62 -5.52
CA SER A 117 4.94 -14.72 -5.67
C SER A 117 4.23 -14.27 -4.39
N THR A 118 4.73 -14.70 -3.22
CA THR A 118 4.28 -14.21 -1.91
C THR A 118 4.47 -12.70 -1.77
N MET A 119 5.62 -12.18 -2.18
CA MET A 119 5.90 -10.74 -2.15
C MET A 119 4.96 -9.97 -3.08
N ALA A 120 4.80 -10.38 -4.34
CA ALA A 120 3.96 -9.67 -5.31
C ALA A 120 2.49 -9.59 -4.88
N ALA A 121 2.01 -10.65 -4.24
CA ALA A 121 0.67 -10.69 -3.70
C ALA A 121 0.54 -9.86 -2.41
N THR A 122 1.55 -9.84 -1.55
CA THR A 122 1.62 -8.91 -0.41
C THR A 122 1.61 -7.46 -0.87
N ALA A 123 2.37 -7.14 -1.93
CA ALA A 123 2.40 -5.81 -2.53
C ALA A 123 1.00 -5.34 -2.93
N ARG A 124 0.17 -6.22 -3.51
CA ARG A 124 -1.23 -5.88 -3.86
C ARG A 124 -2.06 -5.48 -2.63
N VAL A 125 -1.84 -6.16 -1.51
CA VAL A 125 -2.50 -5.84 -0.23
C VAL A 125 -1.97 -4.51 0.32
N VAL A 126 -0.66 -4.29 0.26
CA VAL A 126 0.00 -3.05 0.72
C VAL A 126 -0.55 -1.83 -0.02
N GLU A 127 -0.48 -1.78 -1.35
CA GLU A 127 -0.98 -0.61 -2.10
C GLU A 127 -2.49 -0.41 -1.97
N ASN A 128 -3.26 -1.52 -1.89
CA ASN A 128 -4.69 -1.40 -1.67
C ASN A 128 -5.02 -0.89 -0.27
N LEU A 129 -4.17 -1.16 0.72
CA LEU A 129 -4.24 -0.58 2.05
C LEU A 129 -3.92 0.92 2.01
N GLY A 130 -2.91 1.35 1.24
CA GLY A 130 -2.62 2.76 0.96
C GLY A 130 -3.84 3.50 0.40
N VAL A 131 -4.44 2.96 -0.67
CA VAL A 131 -5.71 3.47 -1.25
C VAL A 131 -6.80 3.57 -0.18
N ALA A 132 -7.02 2.51 0.59
CA ALA A 132 -8.08 2.45 1.60
C ALA A 132 -7.86 3.45 2.74
N ALA A 133 -6.61 3.63 3.16
CA ALA A 133 -6.22 4.56 4.21
C ALA A 133 -6.46 6.02 3.80
N TYR A 134 -5.97 6.43 2.62
CA TYR A 134 -6.17 7.80 2.13
C TYR A 134 -7.64 8.12 1.86
N LEU A 135 -8.36 7.20 1.20
CA LEU A 135 -9.78 7.38 0.94
C LEU A 135 -10.59 7.44 2.24
N GLY A 136 -10.25 6.59 3.20
CA GLY A 136 -10.91 6.53 4.51
C GLY A 136 -10.60 7.72 5.42
N ALA A 137 -9.41 8.32 5.28
CA ALA A 137 -9.00 9.50 6.02
C ALA A 137 -9.53 10.81 5.43
N ALA A 138 -9.98 10.84 4.17
CA ALA A 138 -10.47 12.06 3.52
C ALA A 138 -11.53 12.83 4.34
N PRO A 139 -12.53 12.20 4.99
CA PRO A 139 -13.51 12.89 5.84
C PRO A 139 -12.94 13.42 7.16
N LEU A 140 -11.74 12.99 7.56
CA LEU A 140 -11.08 13.40 8.81
C LEU A 140 -10.27 14.70 8.64
N LEU A 141 -9.92 15.05 7.40
CA LEU A 141 -9.14 16.24 7.09
C LEU A 141 -10.02 17.50 7.03
N SER A 142 -9.65 18.51 7.81
CA SER A 142 -10.31 19.82 7.82
C SER A 142 -9.57 20.86 6.99
N ASP A 143 -8.27 20.66 6.76
CA ASP A 143 -7.44 21.53 5.93
C ASP A 143 -7.59 21.13 4.44
N PRO A 144 -8.18 21.98 3.58
CA PRO A 144 -8.38 21.66 2.17
C PRO A 144 -7.07 21.51 1.41
N VAL A 145 -5.97 22.13 1.87
CA VAL A 145 -4.64 21.97 1.26
C VAL A 145 -4.13 20.56 1.54
N LEU A 146 -4.27 20.07 2.77
CA LEU A 146 -3.92 18.69 3.11
C LEU A 146 -4.81 17.68 2.39
N LEU A 147 -6.10 17.96 2.28
CA LEU A 147 -7.03 17.11 1.53
C LEU A 147 -6.61 17.01 0.05
N GLN A 148 -6.17 18.12 -0.56
CA GLN A 148 -5.62 18.09 -1.92
C GLN A 148 -4.31 17.28 -2.01
N ALA A 149 -3.45 17.34 -0.98
CA ALA A 149 -2.27 16.47 -0.87
C ALA A 149 -2.66 14.99 -0.92
N ALA A 150 -3.53 14.63 0.01
CA ALA A 150 -4.00 13.27 0.21
C ALA A 150 -4.64 12.75 -1.07
N GLY A 151 -5.43 13.59 -1.74
CA GLY A 151 -6.00 13.26 -3.05
C GLY A 151 -4.95 13.04 -4.14
N SER A 152 -3.82 13.76 -4.13
CA SER A 152 -2.75 13.53 -5.10
C SER A 152 -2.05 12.18 -4.87
N ILE A 153 -1.73 11.86 -3.61
CA ILE A 153 -1.11 10.59 -3.21
C ILE A 153 -2.06 9.43 -3.52
N LEU A 154 -3.32 9.48 -3.10
CA LEU A 154 -4.34 8.47 -3.37
C LEU A 154 -4.41 8.05 -4.85
N THR A 155 -4.24 8.99 -5.79
CA THR A 155 -4.26 8.65 -7.23
C THR A 155 -3.02 7.90 -7.70
N VAL A 156 -1.90 8.04 -7.00
CA VAL A 156 -0.65 7.31 -7.25
C VAL A 156 -0.75 5.92 -6.67
N GLU A 157 -1.19 5.77 -5.41
CA GLU A 157 -1.54 4.48 -4.78
C GLU A 157 -2.41 3.60 -5.70
N ALA A 158 -3.48 4.19 -6.26
CA ALA A 158 -4.39 3.47 -7.15
C ALA A 158 -3.72 3.02 -8.46
N ARG A 159 -2.71 3.75 -8.96
CA ARG A 159 -1.93 3.36 -10.14
C ARG A 159 -0.94 2.25 -9.80
N HIS A 160 -0.31 2.29 -8.64
CA HIS A 160 0.52 1.20 -8.14
C HIS A 160 -0.31 -0.08 -8.02
N GLN A 161 -1.48 0.01 -7.39
CA GLN A 161 -2.46 -1.08 -7.29
C GLN A 161 -2.80 -1.68 -8.68
N THR A 162 -3.06 -0.82 -9.67
CA THR A 162 -3.33 -1.25 -11.06
C THR A 162 -2.15 -2.02 -11.65
N VAL A 163 -0.93 -1.53 -11.45
CA VAL A 163 0.30 -2.18 -11.93
C VAL A 163 0.49 -3.54 -11.26
N LEU A 164 0.31 -3.63 -9.94
CA LEU A 164 0.49 -4.88 -9.20
C LEU A 164 -0.57 -5.93 -9.55
N ASN A 165 -1.80 -5.51 -9.87
CA ASN A 165 -2.81 -6.42 -10.41
C ASN A 165 -2.35 -7.02 -11.76
N LEU A 166 -1.71 -6.23 -12.61
CA LEU A 166 -1.15 -6.74 -13.87
C LEU A 166 0.01 -7.71 -13.62
N LEU A 167 0.90 -7.39 -12.66
CA LEU A 167 2.03 -8.24 -12.31
C LEU A 167 1.60 -9.56 -11.64
N SER A 168 0.38 -9.66 -11.09
CA SER A 168 -0.14 -10.93 -10.57
C SER A 168 -0.34 -11.98 -11.66
N GLY A 169 -0.61 -11.54 -12.90
CA GLY A 169 -0.87 -12.41 -14.05
C GLY A 169 -2.28 -13.02 -14.06
N THR A 170 -3.00 -12.96 -12.94
CA THR A 170 -4.37 -13.49 -12.78
C THR A 170 -5.42 -12.39 -12.58
N GLY A 171 -5.00 -11.19 -12.16
CA GLY A 171 -5.92 -10.10 -11.83
C GLY A 171 -6.44 -9.33 -13.04
N SER A 172 -7.52 -8.59 -12.81
CA SER A 172 -7.94 -7.47 -13.64
C SER A 172 -7.20 -6.22 -13.23
N ALA A 173 -6.70 -5.43 -14.18
CA ALA A 173 -5.97 -4.19 -13.90
C ALA A 173 -6.81 -3.23 -13.04
N ILE A 174 -8.10 -3.10 -13.37
CA ILE A 174 -9.05 -2.18 -12.74
C ILE A 174 -10.31 -3.01 -12.46
N PRO A 175 -10.36 -3.74 -11.34
CA PRO A 175 -11.41 -4.73 -11.11
C PRO A 175 -12.75 -4.12 -10.66
N GLN A 176 -12.72 -2.93 -10.06
CA GLN A 176 -13.90 -2.27 -9.48
C GLN A 176 -13.94 -0.80 -9.88
N ALA A 177 -15.15 -0.22 -9.92
CA ALA A 177 -15.36 1.18 -10.31
C ALA A 177 -15.14 2.18 -9.16
N PHE A 178 -15.08 1.69 -7.93
CA PHE A 178 -14.85 2.47 -6.72
C PHE A 178 -14.00 1.63 -5.77
N ASP A 179 -13.21 2.28 -4.93
CA ASP A 179 -12.43 1.63 -3.87
C ASP A 179 -13.16 1.62 -2.52
N ILE A 180 -12.58 0.93 -1.54
CA ILE A 180 -13.10 0.79 -0.17
C ILE A 180 -12.27 1.67 0.76
N GLY A 181 -12.90 2.59 1.49
CA GLY A 181 -12.22 3.39 2.51
C GLY A 181 -12.19 2.69 3.87
N PHE A 182 -11.07 2.81 4.59
CA PHE A 182 -10.87 2.25 5.93
C PHE A 182 -10.63 3.32 7.01
N THR A 183 -11.19 3.07 8.19
CA THR A 183 -10.85 3.83 9.39
C THR A 183 -9.41 3.52 9.82
N PRO A 184 -8.75 4.40 10.61
CA PRO A 184 -7.40 4.13 11.12
C PRO A 184 -7.27 2.79 11.87
N GLN A 185 -8.30 2.38 12.61
CA GLN A 185 -8.34 1.10 13.33
C GLN A 185 -8.41 -0.10 12.39
N GLU A 186 -9.16 0.05 11.29
CA GLU A 186 -9.25 -0.97 10.24
C GLU A 186 -7.94 -1.08 9.46
N VAL A 187 -7.28 0.04 9.15
CA VAL A 187 -5.96 0.03 8.52
C VAL A 187 -4.94 -0.69 9.39
N LEU A 188 -4.89 -0.38 10.70
CA LEU A 188 -3.99 -1.05 11.63
C LEU A 188 -4.30 -2.53 11.82
N ALA A 189 -5.55 -2.98 11.64
CA ALA A 189 -5.87 -4.41 11.69
C ALA A 189 -5.19 -5.19 10.56
N VAL A 190 -5.00 -4.56 9.39
CA VAL A 190 -4.29 -5.16 8.24
C VAL A 190 -2.77 -4.97 8.35
N ALA A 191 -2.30 -3.79 8.79
CA ALA A 191 -0.88 -3.48 8.85
C ALA A 191 -0.15 -4.09 10.06
N SER A 192 -0.83 -4.24 11.20
CA SER A 192 -0.20 -4.65 12.48
C SER A 192 0.64 -5.92 12.44
N PRO A 193 0.38 -6.96 11.61
CA PRO A 193 1.28 -8.11 11.51
C PRO A 193 2.69 -7.77 11.04
N PHE A 194 2.88 -6.63 10.36
CA PHE A 194 4.17 -6.16 9.87
C PHE A 194 4.80 -5.06 10.71
N LEU A 195 4.01 -4.37 11.54
CA LEU A 195 4.49 -3.28 12.38
C LEU A 195 5.21 -3.83 13.60
N GLY A 196 6.46 -3.41 13.79
CA GLY A 196 7.27 -3.72 14.96
C GLY A 196 7.24 -2.61 16.01
N ASP A 197 8.31 -2.55 16.79
CA ASP A 197 8.48 -1.55 17.83
C ASP A 197 8.59 -0.13 17.23
N GLY A 198 8.15 0.87 18.00
CA GLY A 198 8.34 2.28 17.68
C GLY A 198 7.30 2.92 16.76
N CYS A 199 6.22 2.21 16.42
CA CYS A 199 5.11 2.68 15.58
C CYS A 199 3.84 3.11 16.33
N ASP A 200 3.97 3.66 17.54
CA ASP A 200 2.81 4.09 18.30
C ASP A 200 2.13 5.33 17.67
N LEU A 201 0.97 5.09 17.08
CA LEU A 201 0.12 6.10 16.45
C LEU A 201 -0.98 6.62 17.39
N GLY A 202 -1.06 6.13 18.63
CA GLY A 202 -2.13 6.50 19.57
C GLY A 202 -3.52 6.00 19.14
N VAL A 203 -3.58 5.03 18.21
CA VAL A 203 -4.81 4.41 17.71
C VAL A 203 -4.73 2.91 17.97
N THR A 204 -5.76 2.35 18.59
CA THR A 204 -5.86 0.91 18.82
C THR A 204 -6.39 0.22 17.56
N ALA A 205 -5.66 -0.77 17.06
CA ALA A 205 -6.10 -1.60 15.94
C ALA A 205 -7.41 -2.35 16.26
N ASN A 206 -8.25 -2.60 15.26
CA ASN A 206 -9.28 -3.62 15.41
C ASN A 206 -8.63 -4.99 15.61
N PRO A 207 -9.33 -5.96 16.22
CA PRO A 207 -8.82 -7.32 16.32
C PRO A 207 -8.49 -7.88 14.93
N THR A 208 -7.29 -8.44 14.78
CA THR A 208 -6.82 -8.95 13.50
C THR A 208 -7.67 -10.14 13.03
N LEU A 209 -7.79 -10.27 11.71
CA LEU A 209 -8.51 -11.36 11.07
C LEU A 209 -7.61 -12.01 10.02
N THR A 210 -7.64 -13.33 9.98
CA THR A 210 -6.84 -14.15 9.07
C THR A 210 -7.77 -15.02 8.24
N VAL A 211 -7.58 -15.05 6.92
CA VAL A 211 -8.16 -16.08 6.05
C VAL A 211 -7.27 -17.32 6.10
N THR A 212 -7.83 -18.49 6.43
CA THR A 212 -7.08 -19.75 6.60
C THR A 212 -7.18 -20.69 5.40
N ASN A 213 -7.90 -20.29 4.35
CA ASN A 213 -7.98 -21.05 3.12
C ASN A 213 -6.59 -21.25 2.51
N THR A 214 -6.37 -22.43 1.94
CA THR A 214 -5.22 -22.69 1.07
C THR A 214 -5.69 -22.73 -0.37
N GLY A 215 -4.91 -22.13 -1.27
CA GLY A 215 -5.26 -21.99 -2.69
C GLY A 215 -6.00 -20.70 -3.02
N ALA A 216 -6.44 -20.58 -4.27
CA ALA A 216 -7.12 -19.38 -4.76
C ALA A 216 -8.51 -19.22 -4.14
N VAL A 217 -8.82 -18.00 -3.71
CA VAL A 217 -10.17 -17.62 -3.31
C VAL A 217 -10.88 -17.10 -4.56
N GLY A 218 -12.02 -17.71 -4.88
CA GLY A 218 -12.83 -17.31 -6.01
C GLY A 218 -14.30 -17.57 -5.75
N PRO A 219 -15.19 -17.18 -6.67
CA PRO A 219 -16.61 -17.47 -6.55
C PRO A 219 -16.89 -18.94 -6.26
N GLY A 220 -17.65 -19.22 -5.20
CA GLY A 220 -17.94 -20.57 -4.72
C GLY A 220 -16.99 -21.10 -3.65
N THR A 221 -15.87 -20.44 -3.38
CA THR A 221 -14.98 -20.81 -2.26
C THR A 221 -15.66 -20.51 -0.92
N LEU A 222 -15.75 -21.51 -0.03
CA LEU A 222 -16.13 -21.31 1.36
C LEU A 222 -14.92 -20.76 2.13
N LEU A 223 -15.03 -19.54 2.63
CA LEU A 223 -13.97 -18.91 3.40
C LEU A 223 -13.95 -19.42 4.85
N THR A 224 -12.75 -19.64 5.34
CA THR A 224 -12.47 -20.01 6.73
C THR A 224 -11.54 -18.98 7.35
N PHE A 225 -11.74 -18.71 8.64
CA PHE A 225 -11.09 -17.60 9.32
C PHE A 225 -10.46 -18.00 10.64
N GLN A 226 -9.47 -17.22 11.06
CA GLN A 226 -8.90 -17.26 12.39
C GLN A 226 -8.77 -15.85 12.95
N SER A 227 -9.15 -15.69 14.22
CA SER A 227 -8.89 -14.50 15.01
C SER A 227 -8.91 -14.87 16.49
N SER A 228 -8.05 -14.26 17.29
CA SER A 228 -8.10 -14.40 18.75
C SER A 228 -9.43 -13.91 19.33
N ALA A 229 -10.05 -12.90 18.72
CA ALA A 229 -11.32 -12.34 19.17
C ALA A 229 -12.53 -13.26 18.94
N MET A 230 -12.40 -14.27 18.08
CA MET A 230 -13.45 -15.28 17.87
C MET A 230 -13.50 -16.34 18.99
N ASN A 231 -12.50 -16.39 19.87
CA ASN A 231 -12.42 -17.35 20.99
C ASN A 231 -12.65 -18.83 20.58
N GLY A 232 -12.29 -19.19 19.34
CA GLY A 232 -12.51 -20.54 18.80
C GLY A 232 -13.98 -20.91 18.53
N SER A 233 -14.91 -19.96 18.66
CA SER A 233 -16.33 -20.16 18.32
C SER A 233 -16.64 -19.59 16.95
N SER A 234 -17.53 -20.27 16.23
CA SER A 234 -18.17 -19.75 15.00
C SER A 234 -19.67 -19.56 15.16
N ASP A 235 -20.21 -19.82 16.36
CA ASP A 235 -21.63 -19.76 16.64
C ASP A 235 -22.12 -18.31 16.67
N ASN A 236 -23.21 -18.05 15.95
CA ASN A 236 -23.83 -16.72 15.82
C ASN A 236 -22.88 -15.64 15.29
N LEU A 237 -21.83 -16.02 14.54
CA LEU A 237 -20.97 -15.10 13.84
C LEU A 237 -21.35 -15.00 12.36
N PHE A 238 -21.10 -13.83 11.79
CA PHE A 238 -21.39 -13.52 10.40
C PHE A 238 -20.14 -13.01 9.72
N CYS A 239 -19.89 -13.47 8.51
CA CYS A 239 -18.86 -12.92 7.65
C CYS A 239 -19.48 -11.82 6.77
N GLN A 240 -18.77 -10.72 6.68
CA GLN A 240 -19.16 -9.53 5.92
C GLN A 240 -18.14 -9.33 4.80
N MET A 241 -18.59 -9.41 3.55
CA MET A 241 -17.76 -9.14 2.38
C MET A 241 -18.11 -7.76 1.84
N LEU A 242 -17.22 -6.79 2.05
CA LEU A 242 -17.38 -5.44 1.51
C LEU A 242 -16.56 -5.32 0.24
N VAL A 243 -17.20 -4.83 -0.82
CA VAL A 243 -16.59 -4.62 -2.15
C VAL A 243 -16.77 -3.17 -2.57
N GLY A 244 -15.82 -2.67 -3.35
CA GLY A 244 -15.87 -1.34 -3.92
C GLY A 244 -17.12 -1.11 -4.77
N GLY A 245 -17.79 0.01 -4.56
CA GLY A 245 -18.98 0.42 -5.31
C GLY A 245 -20.30 -0.16 -4.81
N ALA A 246 -20.28 -1.16 -3.93
CA ALA A 246 -21.49 -1.60 -3.23
C ALA A 246 -21.83 -0.63 -2.08
N PRO A 247 -23.11 -0.35 -1.80
CA PRO A 247 -23.50 0.53 -0.69
C PRO A 247 -23.28 -0.10 0.70
N PHE A 248 -23.28 -1.43 0.78
CA PHE A 248 -23.12 -2.20 2.01
C PHE A 248 -22.49 -3.57 1.72
N SER A 249 -22.00 -4.25 2.76
CA SER A 249 -21.40 -5.57 2.68
C SER A 249 -22.42 -6.68 2.41
N ILE A 250 -21.94 -7.79 1.86
CA ILE A 250 -22.68 -9.04 1.77
C ILE A 250 -22.51 -9.77 3.11
N ALA A 251 -23.59 -9.89 3.87
CA ALA A 251 -23.62 -10.56 5.17
C ALA A 251 -24.05 -12.03 5.01
N LEU A 252 -23.20 -12.97 5.44
CA LEU A 252 -23.47 -14.40 5.42
C LEU A 252 -23.19 -15.01 6.81
N PRO A 253 -23.92 -16.06 7.24
CA PRO A 253 -23.49 -16.85 8.40
C PRO A 253 -22.05 -17.31 8.20
N LEU A 254 -21.22 -17.27 9.25
CA LEU A 254 -19.80 -17.60 9.13
C LEU A 254 -19.56 -19.02 8.57
N SER A 255 -20.40 -19.99 8.97
CA SER A 255 -20.39 -21.37 8.47
C SER A 255 -20.76 -21.52 6.99
N ALA A 256 -21.29 -20.47 6.37
CA ALA A 256 -21.73 -20.41 4.98
C ALA A 256 -21.15 -19.18 4.25
N CYS A 257 -19.98 -18.68 4.69
CA CYS A 257 -19.27 -17.55 4.08
C CYS A 257 -18.67 -17.93 2.72
N VAL A 258 -19.54 -18.18 1.75
CA VAL A 258 -19.15 -18.56 0.38
C VAL A 258 -19.03 -17.30 -0.47
N VAL A 259 -17.91 -17.17 -1.18
CA VAL A 259 -17.66 -16.03 -2.09
C VAL A 259 -18.74 -16.00 -3.19
N PRO A 260 -19.52 -14.91 -3.31
CA PRO A 260 -20.55 -14.78 -4.34
C PRO A 260 -19.98 -14.70 -5.76
N GLN A 261 -20.84 -14.99 -6.74
CA GLN A 261 -20.56 -14.73 -8.16
C GLN A 261 -20.52 -13.23 -8.44
N GLY A 262 -19.76 -12.83 -9.46
CA GLY A 262 -19.70 -11.44 -9.94
C GLY A 262 -18.81 -10.50 -9.13
N ILE A 263 -18.02 -11.04 -8.17
CA ILE A 263 -16.98 -10.29 -7.48
C ILE A 263 -15.66 -10.43 -8.24
N ASP A 264 -14.98 -9.31 -8.45
CA ASP A 264 -13.62 -9.22 -8.99
C ASP A 264 -12.85 -8.16 -8.20
N GLY A 265 -11.56 -8.40 -7.93
CA GLY A 265 -10.68 -7.47 -7.22
C GLY A 265 -10.69 -7.57 -5.69
N PRO A 266 -10.31 -6.48 -5.00
CA PRO A 266 -10.18 -6.47 -3.55
C PRO A 266 -11.54 -6.65 -2.86
N VAL A 267 -11.54 -7.44 -1.79
CA VAL A 267 -12.67 -7.68 -0.90
C VAL A 267 -12.19 -7.50 0.53
N ALA A 268 -12.83 -6.57 1.24
CA ALA A 268 -12.61 -6.39 2.68
C ALA A 268 -13.51 -7.34 3.46
N LEU A 269 -12.90 -8.21 4.24
CA LEU A 269 -13.58 -9.27 5.00
C LEU A 269 -13.62 -8.90 6.48
N PHE A 270 -14.81 -8.87 7.08
CA PHE A 270 -15.00 -8.64 8.50
C PHE A 270 -15.80 -9.78 9.13
N ILE A 271 -15.64 -9.98 10.44
CA ILE A 271 -16.51 -10.86 11.24
C ILE A 271 -17.34 -10.00 12.18
N THR A 272 -18.65 -10.21 12.21
CA THR A 272 -19.60 -9.52 13.09
C THR A 272 -20.39 -10.50 13.97
N SER A 273 -20.88 -10.01 15.10
CA SER A 273 -21.74 -10.76 16.04
C SER A 273 -23.22 -10.77 15.65
N ASP A 274 -23.59 -10.05 14.60
CA ASP A 274 -24.92 -10.05 14.01
C ASP A 274 -24.89 -10.03 12.48
N SER A 275 -26.06 -10.23 11.87
CA SER A 275 -26.23 -10.31 10.42
C SER A 275 -26.42 -8.96 9.75
N GLN A 276 -26.24 -7.84 10.46
CA GLN A 276 -26.53 -6.53 9.89
C GLN A 276 -25.42 -6.16 8.90
N PRO A 277 -25.74 -5.86 7.62
CA PRO A 277 -24.73 -5.42 6.66
C PRO A 277 -24.01 -4.15 7.12
N LEU A 278 -22.68 -4.15 6.96
CA LEU A 278 -21.83 -2.99 7.20
C LEU A 278 -21.98 -2.01 6.04
N LEU A 279 -22.15 -0.72 6.35
CA LEU A 279 -22.17 0.33 5.33
C LEU A 279 -20.79 0.49 4.69
N ASN A 280 -20.73 0.71 3.38
CA ASN A 280 -19.46 1.01 2.73
C ASN A 280 -18.94 2.40 3.12
N ASN A 281 -19.83 3.33 3.43
CA ASN A 281 -19.45 4.63 3.98
C ASN A 281 -18.69 4.44 5.31
N VAL A 282 -17.37 4.66 5.25
CA VAL A 282 -16.44 4.48 6.36
C VAL A 282 -16.81 5.29 7.61
N ARG A 283 -17.42 6.47 7.45
CA ARG A 283 -17.83 7.34 8.57
C ARG A 283 -19.01 6.75 9.34
N ASP A 284 -19.94 6.12 8.62
CA ASP A 284 -21.21 5.64 9.16
C ASP A 284 -21.21 4.12 9.42
N ARG A 285 -20.10 3.44 9.11
CA ARG A 285 -19.95 1.99 9.26
C ARG A 285 -20.01 1.60 10.74
N ALA A 286 -20.82 0.59 11.05
CA ALA A 286 -20.98 0.12 12.42
C ALA A 286 -19.70 -0.57 12.93
N THR A 287 -19.29 -0.23 14.14
CA THR A 287 -18.12 -0.84 14.83
C THR A 287 -18.52 -1.64 16.07
N THR A 288 -19.71 -1.41 16.64
CA THR A 288 -20.15 -2.02 17.90
C THR A 288 -20.23 -3.55 17.83
N GLN A 289 -20.59 -4.08 16.66
CA GLN A 289 -20.81 -5.51 16.43
C GLN A 289 -19.63 -6.16 15.72
N LEU A 290 -18.55 -5.41 15.51
CA LEU A 290 -17.32 -5.91 14.93
C LEU A 290 -16.64 -6.85 15.92
N VAL A 291 -16.39 -8.08 15.48
CA VAL A 291 -15.62 -9.08 16.23
C VAL A 291 -14.16 -9.05 15.81
N ALA A 292 -13.89 -9.01 14.50
CA ALA A 292 -12.54 -8.94 13.95
C ALA A 292 -12.53 -8.40 12.52
N GLY A 293 -11.40 -7.84 12.11
CA GLY A 293 -11.11 -7.39 10.76
C GLY A 293 -11.04 -5.86 10.58
N PRO A 294 -10.85 -5.40 9.33
CA PRO A 294 -10.86 -6.22 8.13
C PRO A 294 -9.58 -7.03 7.95
N THR A 295 -9.68 -8.05 7.11
CA THR A 295 -8.56 -8.59 6.34
C THR A 295 -8.86 -8.46 4.86
N MET A 296 -7.84 -8.45 4.02
CA MET A 296 -7.99 -8.26 2.57
C MET A 296 -7.78 -9.57 1.81
N ALA A 297 -8.70 -9.86 0.89
CA ALA A 297 -8.57 -10.91 -0.11
C ALA A 297 -8.77 -10.31 -1.51
N PHE A 298 -8.23 -10.96 -2.53
CA PHE A 298 -8.35 -10.56 -3.92
C PHE A 298 -9.00 -11.66 -4.74
N VAL A 299 -10.24 -11.43 -5.17
CA VAL A 299 -10.94 -12.35 -6.05
C VAL A 299 -10.56 -12.03 -7.50
N ASP A 300 -9.64 -12.80 -8.07
CA ASP A 300 -9.22 -12.65 -9.46
C ASP A 300 -10.12 -13.49 -10.40
N SER A 301 -11.35 -13.03 -10.63
CA SER A 301 -12.35 -13.78 -11.43
C SER A 301 -12.30 -13.45 -12.92
N SER A 302 -11.68 -12.32 -13.28
CA SER A 302 -11.62 -11.80 -14.65
C SER A 302 -10.17 -11.53 -15.12
N PRO A 303 -9.34 -12.57 -15.34
CA PRO A 303 -7.97 -12.39 -15.78
C PRO A 303 -7.89 -11.69 -17.14
N GLN A 304 -7.01 -10.69 -17.25
CA GLN A 304 -6.81 -9.94 -18.48
C GLN A 304 -5.57 -10.43 -19.24
N THR A 305 -5.65 -10.45 -20.58
CA THR A 305 -4.55 -10.89 -21.46
C THR A 305 -3.27 -10.11 -21.26
N ILE A 306 -3.36 -8.83 -20.87
CA ILE A 306 -2.18 -8.01 -20.59
C ILE A 306 -1.38 -8.54 -19.38
N GLY A 307 -2.03 -9.02 -18.32
CA GLY A 307 -1.35 -9.68 -17.19
C GLY A 307 -0.72 -11.01 -17.60
N GLN A 308 -1.36 -11.75 -18.51
CA GLN A 308 -0.83 -12.99 -19.06
C GLN A 308 0.40 -12.82 -19.98
N LEU A 309 0.66 -11.60 -20.49
CA LEU A 309 1.89 -11.32 -21.25
C LEU A 309 3.10 -11.07 -20.34
N VAL A 310 2.84 -10.55 -19.14
CA VAL A 310 3.88 -10.24 -18.14
C VAL A 310 4.44 -11.52 -17.52
N ARG A 311 3.60 -12.54 -17.32
CA ARG A 311 4.04 -13.87 -16.88
C ARG A 311 4.06 -14.83 -18.05
N SER A 312 5.22 -15.38 -18.40
CA SER A 312 5.34 -16.34 -19.49
C SER A 312 4.39 -17.52 -19.28
N SER A 313 3.40 -17.69 -20.16
CA SER A 313 2.97 -19.07 -20.45
C SER A 313 4.16 -19.76 -21.10
N VAL A 314 4.68 -20.83 -20.50
CA VAL A 314 5.71 -21.65 -21.15
C VAL A 314 5.04 -22.41 -22.30
N ALA A 315 4.77 -21.74 -23.40
CA ALA A 315 4.31 -22.33 -24.65
C ALA A 315 4.80 -21.47 -25.83
N SER A 316 6.06 -21.65 -26.22
CA SER A 316 6.46 -21.77 -27.63
C SER A 316 7.98 -21.78 -27.79
N SER A 317 8.56 -22.98 -27.84
CA SER A 317 9.80 -23.26 -28.56
C SER A 317 9.86 -24.77 -28.83
N GLY A 318 9.31 -25.20 -29.96
CA GLY A 318 9.37 -26.61 -30.36
C GLY A 318 8.30 -26.99 -31.37
N SER A 319 8.56 -26.73 -32.66
CA SER A 319 7.88 -27.40 -33.75
C SER A 319 8.18 -28.91 -33.71
N ASN A 320 7.24 -29.73 -33.23
CA ASN A 320 6.87 -31.00 -33.87
C ASN A 320 5.61 -31.57 -33.24
N GLY A 321 4.71 -32.07 -34.10
CA GLY A 321 3.38 -32.50 -33.70
C GLY A 321 3.37 -33.71 -32.77
N SER A 322 2.56 -33.63 -31.71
CA SER A 322 1.71 -34.72 -31.21
C SER A 322 0.83 -34.18 -30.09
N ASN A 323 -0.45 -34.54 -30.16
CA ASN A 323 -1.51 -34.18 -29.26
C ASN A 323 -1.21 -34.73 -27.84
N GLY A 324 -0.64 -33.89 -26.99
CA GLY A 324 -0.36 -34.20 -25.59
C GLY A 324 -0.53 -32.94 -24.77
N THR A 325 -1.63 -32.88 -24.00
CA THR A 325 -1.87 -31.86 -22.99
C THR A 325 -0.74 -31.95 -21.96
N ALA A 326 0.30 -31.14 -22.16
CA ALA A 326 1.35 -30.96 -21.18
C ALA A 326 0.77 -30.14 -20.03
N THR A 327 0.33 -30.82 -18.98
CA THR A 327 0.06 -30.22 -17.69
C THR A 327 1.38 -29.69 -17.14
N VAL A 328 1.64 -28.40 -17.38
CA VAL A 328 2.72 -27.68 -16.71
C VAL A 328 2.16 -27.22 -15.36
N THR A 329 2.57 -27.90 -14.30
CA THR A 329 2.32 -27.49 -12.91
C THR A 329 3.24 -26.31 -12.57
N THR A 330 2.78 -25.09 -12.81
CA THR A 330 3.35 -23.88 -12.20
C THR A 330 2.67 -23.66 -10.85
N SER A 331 3.46 -23.69 -9.78
CA SER A 331 3.03 -23.34 -8.42
C SER A 331 2.94 -21.82 -8.28
N THR A 332 1.95 -21.19 -8.90
CA THR A 332 1.65 -19.78 -8.63
C THR A 332 0.90 -19.68 -7.31
N ILE A 333 1.47 -18.98 -6.33
CA ILE A 333 0.80 -18.59 -5.10
C ILE A 333 -0.21 -17.51 -5.50
N SER A 334 -1.50 -17.78 -5.31
CA SER A 334 -2.53 -16.78 -5.56
C SER A 334 -2.36 -15.60 -4.59
N PRO A 335 -2.87 -14.41 -4.94
CA PRO A 335 -2.96 -13.25 -4.04
C PRO A 335 -3.45 -13.61 -2.63
N ASP A 336 -4.45 -14.47 -2.57
CA ASP A 336 -5.04 -14.94 -1.31
C ASP A 336 -4.20 -15.97 -0.58
N GLN A 337 -3.41 -16.79 -1.30
CA GLN A 337 -2.40 -17.61 -0.66
C GLN A 337 -1.36 -16.72 0.00
N ALA A 338 -1.03 -15.56 -0.55
CA ALA A 338 -0.20 -14.62 0.18
C ALA A 338 -0.95 -13.93 1.32
N SER A 339 -2.22 -13.58 1.18
CA SER A 339 -3.04 -13.15 2.33
C SER A 339 -3.01 -14.20 3.46
N SER A 340 -3.01 -15.50 3.13
CA SER A 340 -2.85 -16.61 4.07
C SER A 340 -1.42 -16.77 4.62
N ILE A 341 -0.39 -16.43 3.84
CA ILE A 341 1.03 -16.46 4.25
C ILE A 341 1.37 -15.26 5.16
N ILE A 342 0.90 -14.06 4.80
CA ILE A 342 0.87 -12.86 5.67
C ILE A 342 0.18 -13.20 7.00
N ALA A 343 -0.94 -13.91 6.92
CA ALA A 343 -1.66 -14.39 8.09
C ALA A 343 -0.87 -15.39 8.95
N SER A 344 -0.10 -16.29 8.33
CA SER A 344 0.72 -17.29 9.03
C SER A 344 1.89 -16.69 9.81
N ALA A 345 2.36 -15.50 9.42
CA ALA A 345 3.34 -14.71 10.17
C ALA A 345 2.90 -14.40 11.61
N SER A 346 1.58 -14.26 11.81
CA SER A 346 0.95 -13.96 13.10
C SER A 346 0.99 -15.14 14.09
N ALA A 347 1.33 -16.35 13.60
CA ALA A 347 1.29 -17.60 14.37
C ALA A 347 2.67 -18.15 14.77
N GLU A 348 3.77 -17.65 14.19
CA GLU A 348 5.13 -18.18 14.42
C GLU A 348 5.90 -17.54 15.60
N THR A 349 5.32 -16.61 16.37
CA THR A 349 6.00 -15.99 17.53
C THR A 349 6.09 -16.89 18.78
N ALA A 350 6.26 -18.19 18.60
CA ALA A 350 6.67 -19.11 19.65
C ALA A 350 7.96 -19.82 19.23
N THR A 351 9.06 -19.45 19.89
CA THR A 351 10.39 -20.08 19.89
C THR A 351 11.27 -19.96 18.63
N ALA A 352 12.17 -18.99 18.61
CA ALA A 352 13.52 -19.20 18.06
C ALA A 352 14.55 -18.22 18.67
N THR A 353 15.58 -18.80 19.28
CA THR A 353 16.76 -18.14 19.86
C THR A 353 17.72 -17.70 18.76
N VAL A 354 18.15 -16.44 18.78
CA VAL A 354 19.05 -15.84 17.78
C VAL A 354 20.49 -16.35 17.98
N ALA A 355 21.07 -16.95 16.95
CA ALA A 355 22.52 -17.15 16.83
C ALA A 355 23.06 -16.13 15.81
N ALA A 356 23.86 -15.17 16.29
CA ALA A 356 24.49 -14.14 15.48
C ALA A 356 25.60 -14.73 14.59
N ALA A 357 25.58 -14.40 13.30
CA ALA A 357 26.71 -14.59 12.40
C ALA A 357 27.08 -13.24 11.76
N THR A 358 28.24 -12.73 12.16
CA THR A 358 28.93 -11.59 11.57
C THR A 358 29.56 -11.98 10.23
N ALA A 359 29.29 -11.21 9.18
CA ALA A 359 30.12 -11.21 7.97
C ALA A 359 30.26 -9.78 7.43
N ALA A 360 31.49 -9.29 7.44
CA ALA A 360 31.89 -8.03 6.83
C ALA A 360 31.95 -8.20 5.30
N VAL A 361 31.45 -7.22 4.55
CA VAL A 361 31.62 -7.15 3.09
C VAL A 361 32.18 -5.78 2.72
N SER A 362 33.29 -5.82 1.99
CA SER A 362 34.06 -4.69 1.48
C SER A 362 33.34 -3.99 0.32
N ALA A 363 33.34 -2.66 0.37
CA ALA A 363 32.80 -1.79 -0.67
C ALA A 363 33.77 -1.67 -1.86
N THR A 364 33.24 -1.81 -3.08
CA THR A 364 33.86 -1.28 -4.30
C THR A 364 32.85 -0.36 -4.98
N ASN A 365 33.20 0.93 -5.01
CA ASN A 365 32.50 1.99 -5.73
C ASN A 365 32.53 1.73 -7.23
N ASP A 366 31.38 1.84 -7.89
CA ASP A 366 31.34 2.29 -9.28
C ASP A 366 30.19 3.27 -9.47
N SER A 367 30.53 4.46 -9.97
CA SER A 367 29.68 5.65 -10.02
C SER A 367 29.11 5.82 -11.43
N GLY A 368 27.86 5.43 -11.62
CA GLY A 368 27.04 5.75 -12.79
C GLY A 368 26.07 6.89 -12.49
N ALA A 369 26.36 8.08 -13.03
CA ALA A 369 25.54 9.28 -12.85
C ALA A 369 24.22 9.20 -13.64
N ALA A 370 23.09 9.15 -12.93
CA ALA A 370 21.76 9.37 -13.52
C ALA A 370 21.45 10.87 -13.55
N SER A 371 21.11 11.37 -14.74
CA SER A 371 20.76 12.76 -15.03
C SER A 371 19.42 13.13 -14.39
N THR A 372 19.42 14.05 -13.44
CA THR A 372 18.22 14.66 -12.87
C THR A 372 17.67 15.71 -13.84
N VAL A 373 16.54 15.41 -14.47
CA VAL A 373 15.75 16.41 -15.20
C VAL A 373 15.00 17.25 -14.18
N ALA A 374 15.41 18.51 -14.01
CA ALA A 374 14.70 19.48 -13.19
C ALA A 374 13.35 19.81 -13.84
N ILE A 375 12.24 19.31 -13.26
CA ILE A 375 10.89 19.70 -13.63
C ILE A 375 10.63 21.08 -13.01
N GLY A 376 10.38 22.08 -13.85
CA GLY A 376 10.15 23.47 -13.46
C GLY A 376 8.98 23.61 -12.48
N ALA A 377 9.21 24.41 -11.42
CA ALA A 377 8.28 24.69 -10.35
C ALA A 377 6.91 25.20 -10.87
N SER A 378 5.84 24.54 -10.43
CA SER A 378 4.45 24.96 -10.64
C SER A 378 4.17 26.30 -9.95
N ALA A 379 3.37 27.15 -10.60
CA ALA A 379 3.10 28.51 -10.17
C ALA A 379 2.25 28.54 -8.88
N ASN A 380 2.84 29.03 -7.79
CA ASN A 380 2.13 29.39 -6.57
C ASN A 380 1.36 30.69 -6.77
N GLY A 381 0.08 30.75 -6.41
CA GLY A 381 -0.70 31.97 -6.56
C GLY A 381 -2.16 31.86 -6.13
N PRO A 382 -2.87 33.00 -6.02
CA PRO A 382 -4.31 32.98 -5.82
C PRO A 382 -4.98 32.26 -7.00
N SER A 383 -5.96 31.44 -6.68
CA SER A 383 -6.95 30.95 -7.66
C SER A 383 -7.56 32.13 -8.42
N ALA A 384 -8.04 31.88 -9.64
CA ALA A 384 -8.57 32.93 -10.51
C ALA A 384 -9.73 33.71 -9.88
N ASP A 385 -10.42 33.16 -8.87
CA ASP A 385 -11.48 33.83 -8.13
C ASP A 385 -11.02 34.51 -6.82
N GLY A 386 -9.73 34.40 -6.48
CA GLY A 386 -9.11 35.01 -5.30
C GLY A 386 -9.55 34.41 -3.97
N LYS A 387 -10.32 33.30 -3.97
CA LYS A 387 -10.90 32.73 -2.76
C LYS A 387 -9.99 31.70 -2.08
N VAL A 388 -9.10 31.10 -2.84
CA VAL A 388 -8.15 30.10 -2.36
C VAL A 388 -6.76 30.44 -2.87
N THR A 389 -5.75 30.38 -2.01
CA THR A 389 -4.36 30.40 -2.46
C THR A 389 -3.97 28.97 -2.82
N VAL A 390 -3.64 28.73 -4.08
CA VAL A 390 -3.14 27.43 -4.53
C VAL A 390 -1.71 27.32 -4.02
N LEU A 391 -1.53 26.49 -2.99
CA LEU A 391 -0.23 26.12 -2.45
C LEU A 391 0.16 24.81 -3.12
N GLY A 392 1.12 24.87 -4.06
CA GLY A 392 1.73 23.65 -4.55
C GLY A 392 2.43 22.93 -3.40
N PHE A 393 2.40 21.59 -3.43
CA PHE A 393 3.28 20.77 -2.59
C PHE A 393 4.72 21.11 -2.95
N SER A 394 5.46 21.65 -1.97
CA SER A 394 6.92 21.72 -2.00
C SER A 394 7.44 21.11 -0.72
#